data_AF-X0W7M4-F1
#
_entry.id   AF-X0W7M4-F1
#
_cell.length_a   1.000
_cell.length_b   1.000
_cell.length_c   1.000
_cell.angle_alpha   90.00
_cell.angle_beta   90.00
_cell.angle_gamma   90.00
#
_symmetry.space_group_name_H-M   'P 1'
#
loop_
_entity.id
_entity.type
_entity.pdbx_description
1 polymer ?
#
loop_
_entity_poly.entity_id
_entity_poly.type
_entity_poly.pdbx_seq_one_letter_code
_entity_poly.pdbx_strand_id
1 'polypeptide(L)'
;AIEGADYVINTIGVGGFEATKTDLLVPEKFGVRQVIGDTLSIGGIFRTIRSLPVVLEMVRDIEQLAPDALLVTYTNPMAMHVLGVSRASDVRVVGLCHGVRYTRGRMILLARLAEMGPDAAGEILAARGGAGEPGGTSFMDFYHECTLDETVQTLCAGINHMAAFLRFRRGGEDLYPLLWQACRDERLRRLEAVRLELMEQFGYFMTETSGHISEYLPWFLHSDEEIERLGLRPRAYIGTCEDLERTFQNYKRRARS
;
A
#
# COMPACT_ATOMS: atom_id res chain seq x y z
N ALA A 1 -10.69 -17.15 22.53
CA ALA A 1 -10.31 -15.89 21.87
C ALA A 1 -11.53 -15.14 21.35
N ILE A 2 -12.53 -15.84 20.78
CA ILE A 2 -13.73 -15.20 20.19
C ILE A 2 -14.90 -15.12 21.17
N GLU A 3 -15.10 -16.10 22.06
CA GLU A 3 -16.24 -16.15 22.99
C GLU A 3 -16.47 -14.83 23.75
N GLY A 4 -17.65 -14.24 23.55
CA GLY A 4 -18.08 -12.99 24.18
C GLY A 4 -17.33 -11.72 23.72
N ALA A 5 -16.57 -11.77 22.63
CA ALA A 5 -15.80 -10.62 22.15
C ALA A 5 -16.67 -9.55 21.46
N ASP A 6 -16.39 -8.27 21.71
CA ASP A 6 -17.01 -7.16 20.96
C ASP A 6 -16.33 -6.93 19.60
N TYR A 7 -15.05 -7.27 19.50
CA TYR A 7 -14.22 -7.10 18.29
C TYR A 7 -13.34 -8.33 18.08
N VAL A 8 -13.23 -8.76 16.83
CA VAL A 8 -12.29 -9.80 16.42
C VAL A 8 -11.33 -9.21 15.39
N ILE A 9 -10.04 -9.20 15.70
CA ILE A 9 -9.01 -8.63 14.83
C ILE A 9 -8.34 -9.75 14.05
N ASN A 10 -8.44 -9.69 12.72
CA ASN A 10 -7.84 -10.64 11.80
C ASN A 10 -6.59 -10.07 11.12
N THR A 11 -5.44 -10.72 11.36
CA THR A 11 -4.15 -10.38 10.73
C THR A 11 -3.42 -11.64 10.21
N ILE A 12 -4.17 -12.68 9.83
CA ILE A 12 -3.58 -13.96 9.41
C ILE A 12 -2.81 -13.84 8.08
N GLY A 13 -1.79 -14.68 7.91
CA GLY A 13 -1.08 -14.91 6.66
C GLY A 13 -1.04 -16.40 6.34
N VAL A 14 -2.09 -16.90 5.68
CA VAL A 14 -2.23 -18.35 5.41
C VAL A 14 -1.13 -18.82 4.45
N GLY A 15 -0.37 -19.83 4.87
CA GLY A 15 0.74 -20.42 4.11
C GLY A 15 2.09 -19.69 4.27
N GLY A 16 2.12 -18.52 4.90
CA GLY A 16 3.35 -17.78 5.18
C GLY A 16 4.20 -17.49 3.94
N PHE A 17 5.51 -17.33 4.16
CA PHE A 17 6.46 -16.90 3.14
C PHE A 17 6.58 -17.86 1.94
N GLU A 18 6.53 -19.17 2.16
CA GLU A 18 6.62 -20.15 1.07
C GLU A 18 5.43 -20.07 0.12
N ALA A 19 4.24 -19.77 0.64
CA ALA A 19 3.09 -19.53 -0.21
C ALA A 19 3.23 -18.20 -0.98
N THR A 20 3.76 -17.15 -0.37
CA THR A 20 4.06 -15.88 -1.06
C THR A 20 5.04 -16.08 -2.22
N LYS A 21 6.08 -16.92 -2.06
CA LYS A 21 6.98 -17.27 -3.18
C LYS A 21 6.20 -17.91 -4.31
N THR A 22 5.29 -18.83 -4.00
CA THR A 22 4.45 -19.49 -5.01
C THR A 22 3.56 -18.49 -5.75
N ASP A 23 2.94 -17.57 -5.01
CA ASP A 23 2.06 -16.51 -5.53
C ASP A 23 2.77 -15.59 -6.56
N LEU A 24 4.10 -15.45 -6.45
CA LEU A 24 4.92 -14.61 -7.34
C LEU A 24 5.63 -15.41 -8.44
N LEU A 25 6.27 -16.54 -8.08
CA LEU A 25 7.14 -17.30 -8.99
C LEU A 25 6.36 -18.16 -9.99
N VAL A 26 5.17 -18.65 -9.64
CA VAL A 26 4.37 -19.43 -10.59
C VAL A 26 3.89 -18.54 -11.74
N PRO A 27 3.23 -17.38 -11.51
CA PRO A 27 2.79 -16.52 -12.61
C PRO A 27 3.95 -16.00 -13.48
N GLU A 28 5.12 -15.75 -12.88
CA GLU A 28 6.31 -15.30 -13.62
C GLU A 28 6.77 -16.31 -14.68
N LYS A 29 6.66 -17.62 -14.41
CA LYS A 29 6.95 -18.68 -15.40
C LYS A 29 6.06 -18.61 -16.66
N PHE A 30 4.91 -17.95 -16.56
CA PHE A 30 3.96 -17.73 -17.65
C PHE A 30 4.00 -16.29 -18.17
N GLY A 31 5.03 -15.50 -17.82
CA GLY A 31 5.20 -14.13 -18.28
C GLY A 31 4.42 -13.08 -17.49
N VAL A 32 3.77 -13.44 -16.38
CA VAL A 32 3.04 -12.49 -15.52
C VAL A 32 3.93 -12.06 -14.35
N ARG A 33 4.51 -10.86 -14.47
CA ARG A 33 5.37 -10.27 -13.44
C ARG A 33 4.53 -9.53 -12.41
N GLN A 34 4.95 -9.62 -11.15
CA GLN A 34 4.30 -9.01 -9.99
C GLN A 34 5.37 -8.44 -9.05
N VAL A 35 5.07 -7.34 -8.37
CA VAL A 35 5.94 -6.69 -7.38
C VAL A 35 5.63 -7.20 -5.97
N ILE A 36 4.34 -7.26 -5.63
CA ILE A 36 3.77 -7.59 -4.33
C ILE A 36 2.90 -8.86 -4.39
N GLY A 37 1.92 -8.91 -5.30
CA GLY A 37 1.07 -10.09 -5.54
C GLY A 37 0.12 -10.44 -4.39
N ASP A 38 -0.23 -9.48 -3.52
CA ASP A 38 -1.02 -9.76 -2.31
C ASP A 38 -2.48 -9.31 -2.38
N THR A 39 -2.87 -8.57 -3.42
CA THR A 39 -4.17 -7.87 -3.45
C THR A 39 -5.02 -8.21 -4.67
N LEU A 40 -4.56 -7.92 -5.89
CA LEU A 40 -5.20 -8.43 -7.12
C LEU A 40 -4.13 -9.16 -7.95
N SER A 41 -4.38 -9.30 -9.26
CA SER A 41 -3.60 -10.16 -10.17
C SER A 41 -3.65 -11.63 -9.75
N ILE A 42 -2.87 -12.47 -10.42
CA ILE A 42 -2.86 -13.92 -10.20
C ILE A 42 -2.40 -14.28 -8.79
N GLY A 43 -1.41 -13.56 -8.24
CA GLY A 43 -0.95 -13.74 -6.86
C GLY A 43 -2.05 -13.45 -5.84
N GLY A 44 -2.78 -12.34 -5.99
CA GLY A 44 -3.93 -12.01 -5.15
C GLY A 44 -5.07 -13.03 -5.25
N ILE A 45 -5.30 -13.60 -6.44
CA ILE A 45 -6.28 -14.68 -6.64
C ILE A 45 -5.84 -15.96 -5.92
N PHE A 46 -4.59 -16.40 -6.11
CA PHE A 46 -4.04 -17.58 -5.41
C PHE A 46 -4.15 -17.42 -3.89
N ARG A 47 -3.77 -16.23 -3.40
CA ARG A 47 -3.89 -15.89 -1.99
C ARG A 47 -5.33 -15.92 -1.51
N THR A 48 -6.28 -15.39 -2.27
CA THR A 48 -7.72 -15.45 -1.92
C THR A 48 -8.23 -16.87 -1.81
N ILE A 49 -7.98 -17.71 -2.82
CA ILE A 49 -8.42 -19.10 -2.85
C ILE A 49 -7.88 -19.86 -1.63
N ARG A 50 -6.65 -19.57 -1.21
CA ARG A 50 -6.02 -20.16 -0.04
C ARG A 50 -6.57 -19.64 1.30
N SER A 51 -6.84 -18.35 1.40
CA SER A 51 -7.10 -17.68 2.69
C SER A 51 -8.57 -17.45 3.00
N LEU A 52 -9.42 -17.23 1.99
CA LEU A 52 -10.84 -16.98 2.21
C LEU A 52 -11.54 -18.14 2.93
N PRO A 53 -11.29 -19.43 2.64
CA PRO A 53 -11.90 -20.52 3.40
C PRO A 53 -11.59 -20.45 4.90
N VAL A 54 -10.36 -20.11 5.27
CA VAL A 54 -9.93 -19.94 6.68
C VAL A 54 -10.63 -18.75 7.32
N VAL A 55 -10.78 -17.64 6.59
CA VAL A 55 -11.54 -16.48 7.06
C VAL A 55 -13.01 -16.85 7.29
N LEU A 56 -13.61 -17.66 6.41
CA LEU A 56 -15.00 -18.09 6.56
C LEU A 56 -15.19 -19.09 7.72
N GLU A 57 -14.18 -19.91 8.04
CA GLU A 57 -14.19 -20.71 9.27
C GLU A 57 -14.18 -19.82 10.51
N MET A 58 -13.33 -18.79 10.55
CA MET A 58 -13.34 -17.79 11.63
C MET A 58 -14.69 -17.07 11.74
N VAL A 59 -15.34 -16.75 10.61
CA VAL A 59 -16.68 -16.15 10.61
C VAL A 59 -17.72 -17.07 11.24
N ARG A 60 -17.68 -18.37 10.96
CA ARG A 60 -18.59 -19.34 11.61
C ARG A 60 -18.38 -19.41 13.12
N ASP A 61 -17.13 -19.29 13.58
CA ASP A 61 -16.84 -19.22 15.01
C ASP A 61 -17.40 -17.93 15.62
N ILE A 62 -17.31 -16.80 14.91
CA ILE A 62 -17.92 -15.52 15.34
C ILE A 62 -19.44 -15.65 15.45
N GLU A 63 -20.11 -16.23 14.46
CA GLU A 63 -21.56 -16.45 14.47
C GLU A 63 -22.02 -17.23 15.71
N GLN A 64 -21.24 -18.22 16.15
CA GLN A 64 -21.59 -19.08 17.27
C GLN A 64 -21.23 -18.48 18.63
N LEU A 65 -20.07 -17.82 18.72
CA LEU A 65 -19.45 -17.47 20.00
C LEU A 65 -19.54 -15.99 20.34
N ALA A 66 -19.74 -15.13 19.34
CA ALA A 66 -19.84 -13.67 19.51
C ALA A 66 -20.57 -13.03 18.30
N PRO A 67 -21.87 -13.33 18.09
CA PRO A 67 -22.61 -12.90 16.90
C PRO A 67 -22.68 -11.37 16.73
N ASP A 68 -22.56 -10.62 17.83
CA ASP A 68 -22.55 -9.17 17.82
C ASP A 68 -21.16 -8.57 17.58
N ALA A 69 -20.10 -9.38 17.43
CA ALA A 69 -18.74 -8.85 17.25
C ALA A 69 -18.57 -8.11 15.92
N LEU A 70 -17.68 -7.11 15.91
CA LEU A 70 -17.16 -6.53 14.67
C LEU A 70 -15.86 -7.25 14.26
N LEU A 71 -15.87 -7.90 13.11
CA LEU A 71 -14.66 -8.41 12.48
C LEU A 71 -13.87 -7.26 11.84
N VAL A 72 -12.69 -6.97 12.37
CA VAL A 72 -11.75 -5.98 11.86
C VAL A 72 -10.60 -6.71 11.16
N THR A 73 -10.53 -6.64 9.83
CA THR A 73 -9.51 -7.35 9.06
C THR A 73 -8.44 -6.41 8.51
N TYR A 74 -7.17 -6.76 8.75
CA TYR A 74 -5.99 -6.22 8.08
C TYR A 74 -5.40 -7.22 7.07
N THR A 75 -5.98 -8.42 6.98
CA THR A 75 -5.48 -9.45 6.08
C THR A 75 -5.82 -9.10 4.63
N ASN A 76 -4.79 -9.08 3.79
CA ASN A 76 -4.94 -9.07 2.34
C ASN A 76 -5.21 -10.49 1.80
N PRO A 77 -6.01 -10.63 0.73
CA PRO A 77 -6.56 -9.56 -0.10
C PRO A 77 -7.87 -8.96 0.45
N MET A 78 -7.79 -7.73 0.98
CA MET A 78 -8.84 -7.20 1.85
C MET A 78 -10.18 -7.06 1.14
N ALA A 79 -10.20 -6.54 -0.09
CA ALA A 79 -11.43 -6.36 -0.84
C ALA A 79 -12.15 -7.70 -1.11
N MET A 80 -11.39 -8.75 -1.47
CA MET A 80 -11.96 -10.08 -1.73
C MET A 80 -12.40 -10.78 -0.44
N HIS A 81 -11.68 -10.59 0.68
CA HIS A 81 -12.11 -11.09 1.99
C HIS A 81 -13.38 -10.44 2.47
N VAL A 82 -13.44 -9.10 2.51
CA VAL A 82 -14.63 -8.37 2.96
C VAL A 82 -15.83 -8.71 2.08
N LEU A 83 -15.65 -8.79 0.75
CA LEU A 83 -16.71 -9.21 -0.17
C LEU A 83 -17.15 -10.66 0.08
N GLY A 84 -16.20 -11.56 0.31
CA GLY A 84 -16.48 -12.98 0.58
C GLY A 84 -17.28 -13.17 1.87
N VAL A 85 -16.89 -12.49 2.95
CA VAL A 85 -17.64 -12.50 4.22
C VAL A 85 -19.04 -11.92 4.03
N SER A 86 -19.15 -10.75 3.42
CA SER A 86 -20.44 -10.07 3.20
C SER A 86 -21.42 -10.84 2.32
N ARG A 87 -20.93 -11.79 1.51
CA ARG A 87 -21.77 -12.68 0.69
C ARG A 87 -22.17 -13.97 1.40
N ALA A 88 -21.39 -14.38 2.40
CA ALA A 88 -21.55 -15.68 3.06
C ALA A 88 -22.21 -15.58 4.44
N SER A 89 -22.22 -14.40 5.06
CA SER A 89 -22.65 -14.19 6.44
C SER A 89 -23.10 -12.74 6.67
N ASP A 90 -23.92 -12.55 7.71
CA ASP A 90 -24.33 -11.25 8.23
C ASP A 90 -23.38 -10.68 9.30
N VAL A 91 -22.27 -11.39 9.62
CA VAL A 91 -21.24 -10.89 10.54
C VAL A 91 -20.76 -9.51 10.09
N ARG A 92 -20.78 -8.56 11.03
CA ARG A 92 -20.30 -7.20 10.78
C ARG A 92 -18.81 -7.23 10.49
N VAL A 93 -18.40 -6.71 9.34
CA VAL A 93 -17.01 -6.74 8.90
C VAL A 93 -16.54 -5.38 8.39
N VAL A 94 -15.33 -4.97 8.78
CA VAL A 94 -14.64 -3.81 8.25
C VAL A 94 -13.19 -4.16 7.90
N GLY A 95 -12.75 -3.71 6.74
CA GLY A 95 -11.36 -3.80 6.31
C GLY A 95 -10.60 -2.52 6.61
N LEU A 96 -9.42 -2.63 7.25
CA LEU A 96 -8.54 -1.49 7.53
C LEU A 96 -7.20 -1.63 6.80
N CYS A 97 -6.82 -0.59 6.07
CA CYS A 97 -5.51 -0.48 5.43
C CYS A 97 -4.92 0.92 5.68
N HIS A 98 -3.59 0.98 5.82
CA HIS A 98 -2.85 2.23 6.04
C HIS A 98 -2.64 3.04 4.76
N GLY A 99 -3.06 2.52 3.61
CA GLY A 99 -2.60 2.98 2.32
C GLY A 99 -3.05 4.38 1.90
N VAL A 100 -4.28 4.74 2.28
CA VAL A 100 -4.80 6.11 2.12
C VAL A 100 -3.95 7.11 2.91
N ARG A 101 -3.55 6.76 4.14
CA ARG A 101 -2.75 7.64 5.01
C ARG A 101 -1.38 7.92 4.41
N TYR A 102 -0.66 6.89 3.97
CA TYR A 102 0.66 7.08 3.38
C TYR A 102 0.61 7.73 2.00
N THR A 103 -0.41 7.40 1.20
CA THR A 103 -0.59 8.06 -0.10
C THR A 103 -0.89 9.55 0.06
N ARG A 104 -1.72 9.92 1.03
CA ARG A 104 -1.93 11.34 1.40
C ARG A 104 -0.61 12.02 1.77
N GLY A 105 0.22 11.41 2.61
CA GLY A 105 1.54 11.94 2.96
C GLY A 105 2.44 12.14 1.73
N ARG A 106 2.40 11.21 0.77
CA ARG A 106 3.11 11.34 -0.51
C ARG A 106 2.58 12.46 -1.40
N MET A 107 1.27 12.67 -1.45
CA MET A 107 0.69 13.80 -2.18
C MET A 107 1.13 15.14 -1.57
N ILE A 108 1.14 15.26 -0.25
CA ILE A 108 1.62 16.47 0.45
C ILE A 108 3.11 16.70 0.19
N LEU A 109 3.92 15.64 0.24
CA LEU A 109 5.34 15.69 -0.10
C LEU A 109 5.54 16.24 -1.52
N LEU A 110 4.86 15.67 -2.52
CA LEU A 110 4.96 16.11 -3.92
C LEU A 110 4.53 17.56 -4.08
N ALA A 111 3.41 17.95 -3.45
CA ALA A 111 2.89 19.31 -3.52
C ALA A 111 3.86 20.33 -2.92
N ARG A 112 4.40 20.06 -1.73
CA ARG A 112 5.39 20.93 -1.08
C ARG A 112 6.68 21.05 -1.90
N LEU A 113 7.21 19.92 -2.40
CA LEU A 113 8.42 19.96 -3.23
C LEU A 113 8.19 20.75 -4.53
N ALA A 114 7.02 20.62 -5.15
CA ALA A 114 6.67 21.43 -6.33
C ALA A 114 6.55 22.92 -6.00
N GLU A 115 5.94 23.27 -4.87
CA GLU A 115 5.76 24.65 -4.39
C GLU A 115 7.10 25.35 -4.07
N MET A 116 8.06 24.60 -3.50
CA MET A 116 9.39 25.12 -3.13
C MET A 116 10.28 25.47 -4.32
N GLY A 117 9.95 24.96 -5.51
CA GLY A 117 10.77 25.14 -6.71
C GLY A 117 11.99 24.22 -6.77
N PRO A 118 12.69 24.22 -7.91
CA PRO A 118 13.58 23.13 -8.26
C PRO A 118 14.84 23.02 -7.40
N ASP A 119 15.42 24.14 -6.97
CA ASP A 119 16.70 24.12 -6.25
C ASP A 119 16.51 23.59 -4.82
N ALA A 120 15.57 24.17 -4.06
CA ALA A 120 15.25 23.75 -2.70
C ALA A 120 14.71 22.31 -2.63
N ALA A 121 13.88 21.90 -3.61
CA ALA A 121 13.46 20.51 -3.72
C ALA A 121 14.64 19.56 -3.98
N GLY A 122 15.61 19.99 -4.80
CA GLY A 122 16.83 19.23 -5.09
C GLY A 122 17.66 18.95 -3.82
N GLU A 123 17.79 19.93 -2.94
CA GLU A 123 18.50 19.79 -1.66
C GLU A 123 17.84 18.75 -0.74
N ILE A 124 16.52 18.84 -0.58
CA ILE A 124 15.76 17.86 0.23
C ILE A 124 15.89 16.44 -0.35
N LEU A 125 15.83 16.31 -1.68
CA LEU A 125 15.95 15.02 -2.35
C LEU A 125 17.36 14.43 -2.24
N ALA A 126 18.40 15.26 -2.29
CA ALA A 126 19.78 14.82 -2.09
C ALA A 126 20.00 14.26 -0.68
N ALA A 127 19.28 14.77 0.33
CA ALA A 127 19.33 14.27 1.71
C ALA A 127 18.66 12.89 1.92
N ARG A 128 18.06 12.28 0.89
CA ARG A 128 17.37 10.97 0.97
C ARG A 128 18.32 9.77 1.17
N GLY A 129 19.63 9.95 0.97
CA GLY A 129 20.64 8.89 1.06
C GLY A 129 21.84 9.18 1.95
N GLY A 130 21.86 10.31 2.66
CA GLY A 130 22.97 10.72 3.54
C GLY A 130 22.57 10.75 5.02
N ALA A 131 23.54 10.51 5.91
CA ALA A 131 23.43 11.00 7.29
C ALA A 131 23.49 12.53 7.20
N GLY A 132 22.34 13.20 7.32
CA GLY A 132 22.28 14.67 7.24
C GLY A 132 23.23 15.31 8.25
N GLU A 133 23.68 16.54 7.96
CA GLU A 133 24.44 17.32 8.93
C GLU A 133 23.62 17.48 10.23
N PRO A 134 24.26 17.41 11.41
CA PRO A 134 23.56 17.65 12.68
C PRO A 134 22.92 19.04 12.68
N GLY A 135 21.59 19.11 12.53
CA GLY A 135 20.81 20.35 12.50
C GLY A 135 20.11 20.66 11.17
N GLY A 136 20.38 19.91 10.10
CA GLY A 136 19.60 19.99 8.85
C GLY A 136 18.35 19.10 8.90
N THR A 137 17.25 19.51 8.26
CA THR A 137 16.06 18.67 8.13
C THR A 137 16.36 17.49 7.21
N SER A 138 16.31 16.25 7.71
CA SER A 138 16.49 15.07 6.87
C SER A 138 15.29 14.89 5.93
N PHE A 139 15.47 14.18 4.81
CA PHE A 139 14.34 13.81 3.94
C PHE A 139 13.23 13.10 4.73
N MET A 140 13.62 12.26 5.70
CA MET A 140 12.66 11.53 6.52
C MET A 140 11.91 12.46 7.46
N ASP A 141 12.55 13.44 8.08
CA ASP A 141 11.85 14.42 8.93
C ASP A 141 10.85 15.23 8.11
N PHE A 142 11.27 15.72 6.94
CA PHE A 142 10.39 16.43 6.01
C PHE A 142 9.20 15.57 5.56
N TYR A 143 9.44 14.29 5.26
CA TYR A 143 8.38 13.36 4.89
C TYR A 143 7.43 13.03 6.07
N HIS A 144 7.95 12.94 7.29
CA HIS A 144 7.13 12.76 8.49
C HIS A 144 6.23 13.96 8.73
N GLU A 145 6.75 15.19 8.61
CA GLU A 145 5.94 16.41 8.68
C GLU A 145 4.80 16.41 7.65
N CYS A 146 5.09 16.02 6.40
CA CYS A 146 4.06 15.89 5.37
C CYS A 146 2.98 14.86 5.74
N THR A 147 3.38 13.74 6.35
CA THR A 147 2.46 12.66 6.74
C THR A 147 1.57 13.06 7.92
N LEU A 148 2.07 13.93 8.80
CA LEU A 148 1.39 14.41 10.00
C LEU A 148 0.64 15.74 9.82
N ASP A 149 0.80 16.42 8.68
CA ASP A 149 0.11 17.68 8.40
C ASP A 149 -1.41 17.44 8.34
N GLU A 150 -2.16 17.79 9.39
CA GLU A 150 -3.62 17.65 9.48
C GLU A 150 -4.39 18.78 8.80
N THR A 151 -3.71 19.85 8.36
CA THR A 151 -4.36 21.01 7.72
C THR A 151 -4.88 20.68 6.31
N VAL A 152 -4.41 19.58 5.73
CA VAL A 152 -4.77 19.12 4.39
C VAL A 152 -5.96 18.15 4.43
N GLN A 153 -7.03 18.49 3.75
CA GLN A 153 -8.22 17.68 3.64
C GLN A 153 -8.23 16.88 2.33
N THR A 154 -8.54 15.59 2.44
CA THR A 154 -8.64 14.68 1.30
C THR A 154 -9.98 13.96 1.26
N LEU A 155 -10.51 13.74 0.06
CA LEU A 155 -11.59 12.77 -0.20
C LEU A 155 -11.01 11.68 -1.07
N CYS A 156 -11.14 10.41 -0.67
CA CYS A 156 -10.64 9.26 -1.40
C CYS A 156 -11.74 8.22 -1.55
N ALA A 157 -11.85 7.61 -2.73
CA ALA A 157 -12.87 6.60 -3.02
C ALA A 157 -12.35 5.53 -3.99
N GLY A 158 -12.78 4.29 -3.78
CA GLY A 158 -12.41 3.14 -4.61
C GLY A 158 -12.36 1.86 -3.77
N ILE A 159 -11.55 0.90 -4.20
CA ILE A 159 -11.33 -0.36 -3.48
C ILE A 159 -9.95 -0.36 -2.80
N ASN A 160 -9.69 -1.34 -1.94
CA ASN A 160 -8.37 -1.48 -1.30
C ASN A 160 -7.24 -1.47 -2.34
N HIS A 161 -6.20 -0.67 -2.09
CA HIS A 161 -5.03 -0.46 -2.96
C HIS A 161 -5.33 0.03 -4.39
N MET A 162 -6.56 0.45 -4.68
CA MET A 162 -6.95 1.03 -5.97
C MET A 162 -8.08 2.05 -5.74
N ALA A 163 -7.73 3.13 -5.04
CA ALA A 163 -8.63 4.24 -4.73
C ALA A 163 -8.07 5.56 -5.23
N ALA A 164 -8.94 6.42 -5.76
CA ALA A 164 -8.59 7.72 -6.30
C ALA A 164 -8.86 8.83 -5.29
N PHE A 165 -7.96 9.80 -5.20
CA PHE A 165 -8.15 11.01 -4.39
C PHE A 165 -8.97 12.04 -5.16
N LEU A 166 -10.25 12.17 -4.85
CA LEU A 166 -11.18 13.08 -5.54
C LEU A 166 -11.05 14.54 -5.08
N ARG A 167 -10.44 14.78 -3.91
CA ARG A 167 -10.20 16.11 -3.35
C ARG A 167 -8.87 16.13 -2.62
N PHE A 168 -8.13 17.22 -2.76
CA PHE A 168 -6.86 17.47 -2.08
C PHE A 168 -6.72 18.97 -1.83
N ARG A 169 -7.01 19.43 -0.60
CA ARG A 169 -7.15 20.87 -0.31
C ARG A 169 -6.49 21.30 1.00
N ARG A 170 -6.03 22.55 1.08
CA ARG A 170 -5.56 23.20 2.32
C ARG A 170 -6.27 24.55 2.46
N GLY A 171 -6.96 24.79 3.57
CA GLY A 171 -7.67 26.07 3.79
C GLY A 171 -8.68 26.45 2.69
N GLY A 172 -9.26 25.47 1.98
CA GLY A 172 -10.17 25.69 0.85
C GLY A 172 -9.50 25.77 -0.52
N GLU A 173 -8.19 25.98 -0.57
CA GLU A 173 -7.38 25.99 -1.79
C GLU A 173 -7.18 24.57 -2.34
N ASP A 174 -7.28 24.41 -3.66
CA ASP A 174 -7.00 23.14 -4.34
C ASP A 174 -5.50 22.96 -4.56
N LEU A 175 -4.96 21.85 -4.06
CA LEU A 175 -3.55 21.51 -4.16
C LEU A 175 -3.22 20.61 -5.36
N TYR A 176 -4.23 20.13 -6.10
CA TYR A 176 -4.00 19.33 -7.31
C TYR A 176 -3.10 19.97 -8.36
N PRO A 177 -3.16 21.31 -8.62
CA PRO A 177 -2.24 21.98 -9.53
C PRO A 177 -0.75 21.72 -9.21
N LEU A 178 -0.39 21.56 -7.94
CA LEU A 178 0.98 21.25 -7.53
C LEU A 178 1.38 19.82 -7.88
N LEU A 179 0.44 18.87 -7.87
CA LEU A 179 0.67 17.51 -8.36
C LEU A 179 0.88 17.49 -9.88
N TRP A 180 0.13 18.31 -10.63
CA TRP A 180 0.35 18.51 -12.05
C TRP A 180 1.69 19.18 -12.35
N GLN A 181 2.18 20.05 -11.48
CA GLN A 181 3.52 20.60 -11.55
C GLN A 181 4.58 19.51 -11.28
N ALA A 182 4.36 18.64 -10.29
CA ALA A 182 5.22 17.49 -10.02
C ALA A 182 5.31 16.53 -11.21
N CYS A 183 4.24 16.34 -11.99
CA CYS A 183 4.28 15.58 -13.25
C CYS A 183 5.28 16.16 -14.26
N ARG A 184 5.59 17.45 -14.21
CA ARG A 184 6.51 18.12 -15.16
C ARG A 184 7.96 18.15 -14.66
N ASP A 185 8.20 17.79 -13.41
CA ASP A 185 9.53 17.71 -12.81
C ASP A 185 9.99 16.24 -12.75
N GLU A 186 10.93 15.89 -13.62
CA GLU A 186 11.50 14.54 -13.73
C GLU A 186 12.01 13.98 -12.39
N ARG A 187 12.52 14.83 -11.49
CA ARG A 187 13.02 14.39 -10.18
C ARG A 187 11.89 13.98 -9.26
N LEU A 188 10.77 14.69 -9.31
CA LEU A 188 9.55 14.38 -8.55
C LEU A 188 8.80 13.20 -9.17
N ARG A 189 8.76 13.12 -10.52
CA ARG A 189 8.21 11.96 -11.24
C ARG A 189 8.82 10.66 -10.74
N ARG A 190 10.13 10.59 -10.57
CA ARG A 190 10.84 9.39 -10.09
C ARG A 190 10.45 8.94 -8.68
N LEU A 191 9.85 9.80 -7.87
CA LEU A 191 9.34 9.40 -6.55
C LEU A 191 8.12 8.49 -6.68
N GLU A 192 7.26 8.77 -7.65
CA GLU A 192 5.93 8.17 -7.78
C GLU A 192 5.56 7.90 -9.26
N ALA A 193 6.50 7.31 -9.99
CA ALA A 193 6.47 7.24 -11.46
C ALA A 193 5.14 6.70 -12.02
N VAL A 194 4.71 5.53 -11.56
CA VAL A 194 3.48 4.91 -12.04
C VAL A 194 2.24 5.71 -11.64
N ARG A 195 2.20 6.24 -10.42
CA ARG A 195 1.04 7.01 -9.94
C ARG A 195 0.86 8.34 -10.66
N LEU A 196 1.96 9.04 -10.94
CA LEU A 196 1.92 10.30 -11.68
C LEU A 196 1.59 10.06 -13.15
N GLU A 197 2.08 8.98 -13.75
CA GLU A 197 1.70 8.58 -15.11
C GLU A 197 0.21 8.22 -15.19
N LEU A 198 -0.33 7.50 -14.21
CA LEU A 198 -1.77 7.24 -14.11
C LEU A 198 -2.59 8.50 -13.89
N MET A 199 -2.09 9.43 -13.08
CA MET A 199 -2.75 10.72 -12.89
C MET A 199 -2.82 11.50 -14.21
N GLU A 200 -1.79 11.46 -15.06
CA GLU A 200 -1.84 12.08 -16.39
C GLU A 200 -2.90 11.47 -17.31
N GLN A 201 -3.19 10.18 -17.18
CA GLN A 201 -4.20 9.50 -17.99
C GLN A 201 -5.62 9.65 -17.44
N PHE A 202 -5.79 9.54 -16.13
CA PHE A 202 -7.10 9.42 -15.48
C PHE A 202 -7.52 10.68 -14.70
N GLY A 203 -6.62 11.64 -14.52
CA GLY A 203 -6.88 12.91 -13.84
C GLY A 203 -6.80 12.87 -12.31
N TYR A 204 -6.55 11.71 -11.70
CA TYR A 204 -6.53 11.55 -10.25
C TYR A 204 -5.29 10.81 -9.76
N PHE A 205 -4.76 11.26 -8.62
CA PHE A 205 -3.72 10.52 -7.92
C PHE A 205 -4.34 9.32 -7.18
N MET A 206 -3.71 8.16 -7.26
CA MET A 206 -4.27 6.89 -6.78
C MET A 206 -3.47 6.27 -5.64
N THR A 207 -4.13 5.50 -4.77
CA THR A 207 -3.48 4.46 -3.96
C THR A 207 -3.19 3.24 -4.82
N GLU A 208 -2.23 2.38 -4.51
CA GLU A 208 -1.22 2.44 -3.44
C GLU A 208 0.15 2.86 -4.02
N THR A 209 1.29 2.48 -3.45
CA THR A 209 2.62 2.81 -4.02
C THR A 209 2.76 2.36 -5.48
N SER A 210 3.67 2.98 -6.23
CA SER A 210 3.92 2.63 -7.65
C SER A 210 4.09 1.13 -7.90
N GLY A 211 4.73 0.40 -6.97
CA GLY A 211 4.91 -1.04 -7.08
C GLY A 211 3.62 -1.85 -6.89
N HIS A 212 2.71 -1.42 -6.01
CA HIS A 212 1.40 -2.08 -5.88
C HIS A 212 0.53 -1.76 -7.10
N ILE A 213 0.44 -0.47 -7.45
CA ILE A 213 -0.53 -0.06 -8.47
C ILE A 213 -0.13 -0.53 -9.89
N SER A 214 1.17 -0.78 -10.12
CA SER A 214 1.66 -1.36 -11.37
C SER A 214 1.14 -2.77 -11.65
N GLU A 215 0.61 -3.48 -10.64
CA GLU A 215 0.09 -4.84 -10.81
C GLU A 215 -1.33 -4.89 -11.37
N TYR A 216 -2.08 -3.79 -11.28
CA TYR A 216 -3.48 -3.76 -11.72
C TYR A 216 -3.64 -3.50 -13.21
N LEU A 217 -2.59 -2.97 -13.84
CA LEU A 217 -2.62 -2.54 -15.22
C LEU A 217 -1.46 -3.21 -15.97
N PRO A 218 -1.75 -3.97 -17.04
CA PRO A 218 -0.75 -4.84 -17.68
C PRO A 218 0.40 -4.08 -18.35
N TRP A 219 0.27 -2.76 -18.52
CA TRP A 219 1.21 -1.93 -19.26
C TRP A 219 2.56 -1.72 -18.55
N PHE A 220 2.58 -1.63 -17.22
CA PHE A 220 3.78 -1.19 -16.48
C PHE A 220 4.82 -2.27 -16.24
N LEU A 221 4.42 -3.54 -16.29
CA LEU A 221 5.28 -4.70 -15.98
C LEU A 221 5.57 -5.56 -17.21
N HIS A 222 5.29 -5.05 -18.42
CA HIS A 222 5.32 -5.85 -19.65
C HIS A 222 6.72 -6.05 -20.25
N SER A 223 7.66 -5.13 -20.00
CA SER A 223 9.02 -5.18 -20.55
C SER A 223 10.07 -4.76 -19.52
N ASP A 224 11.30 -5.20 -19.71
CA ASP A 224 12.41 -4.85 -18.81
C ASP A 224 12.75 -3.35 -18.91
N GLU A 225 12.62 -2.77 -20.10
CA GLU A 225 12.80 -1.34 -20.35
C GLU A 225 11.79 -0.49 -19.56
N GLU A 226 10.51 -0.85 -19.58
CA GLU A 226 9.48 -0.13 -18.80
C GLU A 226 9.69 -0.29 -17.30
N ILE A 227 10.06 -1.48 -16.85
CA ILE A 227 10.37 -1.76 -15.45
C ILE A 227 11.53 -0.88 -14.96
N GLU A 228 12.60 -0.78 -15.76
CA GLU A 228 13.75 0.06 -15.45
C GLU A 228 13.38 1.54 -15.46
N ARG A 229 12.67 2.02 -16.50
CA ARG A 229 12.20 3.41 -16.63
C ARG A 229 11.40 3.86 -15.42
N LEU A 230 10.53 2.98 -14.92
CA LEU A 230 9.62 3.26 -13.80
C LEU A 230 10.21 2.94 -12.42
N GLY A 231 11.43 2.41 -12.36
CA GLY A 231 12.07 1.99 -11.11
C GLY A 231 11.32 0.88 -10.38
N LEU A 232 10.60 0.04 -11.12
CA LEU A 232 9.83 -1.08 -10.57
C LEU A 232 10.75 -2.25 -10.25
N ARG A 233 10.36 -3.04 -9.25
CA ARG A 233 11.16 -4.17 -8.77
C ARG A 233 10.27 -5.41 -8.68
N PRO A 234 10.05 -6.15 -9.78
CA PRO A 234 9.35 -7.42 -9.73
C PRO A 234 9.96 -8.32 -8.65
N ARG A 235 9.11 -9.03 -7.89
CA ARG A 235 9.48 -9.89 -6.75
C ARG A 235 10.09 -9.17 -5.55
N ALA A 236 10.07 -7.84 -5.48
CA ALA A 236 10.61 -7.11 -4.31
C ALA A 236 10.00 -7.54 -2.98
N TYR A 237 8.76 -8.02 -2.99
CA TYR A 237 8.10 -8.51 -1.79
C TYR A 237 8.73 -9.77 -1.20
N ILE A 238 9.44 -10.59 -2.01
CA ILE A 238 10.18 -11.75 -1.49
C ILE A 238 11.24 -11.30 -0.50
N GLY A 239 12.11 -10.37 -0.87
CA GLY A 239 13.14 -9.84 0.02
C GLY A 239 12.54 -9.13 1.25
N THR A 240 11.42 -8.43 1.06
CA THR A 240 10.69 -7.80 2.18
C THR A 240 10.22 -8.85 3.20
N CYS A 241 9.66 -9.97 2.73
CA CYS A 241 9.24 -11.06 3.59
C CYS A 241 10.42 -11.73 4.31
N GLU A 242 11.57 -11.90 3.66
CA GLU A 242 12.79 -12.45 4.29
C GLU A 242 13.28 -11.56 5.43
N ASP A 243 13.26 -10.25 5.23
CA ASP A 243 13.66 -9.26 6.23
C ASP A 243 12.69 -9.24 7.43
N LEU A 244 11.38 -9.31 7.15
CA LEU A 244 10.35 -9.37 8.18
C LEU A 244 10.44 -10.67 8.98
N GLU A 245 10.66 -11.81 8.32
CA GLU A 245 10.83 -13.10 9.00
C GLU A 245 12.07 -13.08 9.91
N ARG A 246 13.20 -12.55 9.41
CA ARG A 246 14.42 -12.38 10.22
C ARG A 246 14.16 -11.50 11.44
N THR A 247 13.43 -10.40 11.26
CA THR A 247 13.05 -9.47 12.34
C THR A 247 12.13 -10.14 13.35
N PHE A 248 11.13 -10.89 12.90
CA PHE A 248 10.22 -11.64 13.77
C PHE A 248 10.98 -12.68 14.61
N GLN A 249 11.87 -13.46 13.99
CA GLN A 249 12.71 -14.43 14.72
C GLN A 249 13.61 -13.75 15.75
N ASN A 250 14.13 -12.54 15.46
CA ASN A 250 14.87 -11.74 16.43
C ASN A 250 14.00 -11.34 17.62
N TYR A 251 12.79 -10.82 17.40
CA TYR A 251 11.87 -10.48 18.49
C TYR A 251 11.50 -11.69 19.32
N LYS A 252 11.23 -12.83 18.68
CA LYS A 252 10.90 -14.08 19.38
C LYS A 252 12.04 -14.59 20.25
N ARG A 253 13.29 -14.44 19.80
CA ARG A 253 14.48 -14.73 20.62
C ARG A 253 14.57 -13.80 21.84
N ARG A 254 14.38 -12.49 21.66
CA ARG A 254 14.42 -11.49 22.73
C ARG A 254 13.28 -11.65 23.75
N ALA A 255 12.09 -12.05 23.32
CA ALA A 255 10.96 -12.28 24.22
C ALA A 255 11.12 -13.52 25.10
N ARG A 256 12.07 -14.41 24.77
CA ARG A 256 12.39 -15.64 25.52
C ARG A 256 13.59 -15.49 26.45
N SER A 257 14.32 -14.37 26.38
CA SER A 257 15.44 -14.00 27.26
C SER A 257 14.98 -13.05 28.35
#